data_AF-A0A174U2I9-F1
#
_entry.id   AF-A0A174U2I9-F1
#
_cell.length_a   1.000
_cell.length_b   1.000
_cell.length_c   1.000
_cell.angle_alpha   90.00
_cell.angle_beta   90.00
_cell.angle_gamma   90.00
#
_symmetry.space_group_name_H-M   'P 1'
#
loop_
_entity.id
_entity.type
_entity.pdbx_description
1 polymer ?
#
loop_
_entity_poly.entity_id
_entity_poly.type
_entity_poly.pdbx_seq_one_letter_code
_entity_poly.pdbx_strand_id
1 'polypeptide(L)'
;MKENNNNQKEVNNESSVSEEELFKQLNILNISYDSLLLILLAIILNIEFVSGERIKILDKLNNTNMADSLPDLSKIPRISNEIFLLTTSIFLFINYDAFETAIENDASRRDEIRAFRAFISSFLILVATSITSGNLEV
;
A
#
# COMPACT_ATOMS: atom_id res chain seq x y z
N MET A 1 8.13 -18.92 67.43
CA MET A 1 7.80 -17.56 66.95
C MET A 1 8.39 -17.43 65.57
N LYS A 2 7.59 -16.94 64.62
CA LYS A 2 7.57 -17.29 63.19
C LYS A 2 8.87 -17.00 62.41
N GLU A 3 9.30 -17.97 61.61
CA GLU A 3 10.12 -17.77 60.41
C GLU A 3 9.28 -17.01 59.37
N ASN A 4 9.85 -15.97 58.75
CA ASN A 4 9.27 -15.33 57.57
C ASN A 4 10.36 -15.23 56.50
N ASN A 5 10.50 -16.31 55.72
CA ASN A 5 11.20 -16.32 54.45
C ASN A 5 10.26 -15.73 53.38
N ASN A 6 10.32 -14.41 53.16
CA ASN A 6 9.68 -13.78 52.00
C ASN A 6 10.57 -13.95 50.76
N ASN A 7 10.56 -15.16 50.20
CA ASN A 7 10.90 -15.39 48.80
C ASN A 7 9.59 -15.40 48.00
N GLN A 8 9.20 -14.25 47.46
CA GLN A 8 8.18 -14.19 46.40
C GLN A 8 8.75 -13.42 45.22
N LYS A 9 9.31 -14.22 44.30
CA LYS A 9 9.46 -14.04 42.86
C LYS A 9 9.04 -12.68 42.34
N GLU A 10 10.01 -11.91 41.86
CA GLU A 10 9.80 -10.98 40.76
C GLU A 10 9.14 -11.77 39.62
N VAL A 11 7.86 -11.51 39.40
CA VAL A 11 7.17 -11.90 38.19
C VAL A 11 7.64 -10.92 37.11
N ASN A 12 8.75 -11.26 36.46
CA ASN A 12 9.15 -10.61 35.22
C ASN A 12 8.10 -10.99 34.16
N ASN A 13 7.03 -10.20 34.09
CA ASN A 13 6.15 -10.14 32.93
C ASN A 13 6.90 -9.40 31.81
N GLU A 14 7.97 -9.99 31.30
CA GLU A 14 8.44 -9.65 29.97
C GLU A 14 7.58 -10.45 29.00
N SER A 15 6.52 -9.81 28.50
CA SER A 15 5.85 -10.23 27.27
C SER A 15 6.86 -10.13 26.13
N SER A 16 7.69 -11.16 25.98
CA SER A 16 8.63 -11.27 24.87
C SER A 16 7.81 -11.53 23.60
N VAL A 17 7.78 -10.55 22.71
CA VAL A 17 7.26 -10.73 21.35
C VAL A 17 8.04 -11.87 20.71
N SER A 18 7.34 -12.81 20.09
CA SER A 18 7.98 -13.99 19.51
C SER A 18 8.85 -13.59 18.30
N GLU A 19 9.94 -14.34 18.07
CA GLU A 19 10.80 -14.14 16.90
C GLU A 19 10.01 -14.27 15.58
N GLU A 20 9.01 -15.17 15.56
CA GLU A 20 8.09 -15.38 14.44
C GLU A 20 7.23 -14.15 14.14
N GLU A 21 6.67 -13.49 15.16
CA GLU A 21 5.95 -12.22 14.99
C GLU A 21 6.85 -11.11 14.46
N LEU A 22 8.10 -11.04 14.91
CA LEU A 22 9.07 -10.05 14.39
C LEU A 22 9.37 -10.29 12.90
N PHE A 23 9.54 -11.55 12.48
CA PHE A 23 9.70 -11.88 11.06
C PHE A 23 8.47 -11.52 10.23
N LYS A 24 7.25 -11.79 10.74
CA LYS A 24 6.00 -11.39 10.09
C LYS A 24 5.94 -9.87 9.91
N GLN A 25 6.21 -9.11 10.97
CA GLN A 25 6.22 -7.64 10.93
C GLN A 25 7.27 -7.09 9.96
N LEU A 26 8.47 -7.65 9.94
CA LEU A 26 9.52 -7.25 9.01
C LEU A 26 9.13 -7.51 7.56
N ASN A 27 8.49 -8.65 7.27
CA ASN A 27 8.02 -8.95 5.92
C ASN A 27 6.92 -7.98 5.46
N ILE A 28 5.96 -7.66 6.35
CA ILE A 28 4.94 -6.63 6.09
C ILE A 28 5.59 -5.27 5.82
N LEU A 29 6.62 -4.90 6.58
CA LEU A 29 7.32 -3.62 6.40
C LEU A 29 8.06 -3.58 5.06
N ASN A 30 8.75 -4.65 4.68
CA ASN A 30 9.47 -4.74 3.42
C ASN A 30 8.52 -4.66 2.23
N ILE A 31 7.44 -5.45 2.21
CA ILE A 31 6.48 -5.40 1.10
C ILE A 31 5.75 -4.06 1.03
N SER A 32 5.50 -3.41 2.18
CA SER A 32 4.95 -2.05 2.22
C SER A 32 5.92 -1.03 1.63
N TYR A 33 7.22 -1.14 1.96
CA TYR A 33 8.26 -0.27 1.42
C TYR A 33 8.37 -0.40 -0.10
N ASP A 34 8.45 -1.63 -0.61
CA ASP A 34 8.50 -1.89 -2.06
C ASP A 34 7.23 -1.39 -2.76
N SER A 35 6.07 -1.56 -2.14
CA SER A 35 4.79 -1.05 -2.66
C SER A 35 4.78 0.49 -2.78
N LEU A 36 5.38 1.20 -1.82
CA LEU A 36 5.51 2.65 -1.89
C LEU A 36 6.44 3.10 -3.02
N LEU A 37 7.53 2.37 -3.26
CA LEU A 37 8.41 2.64 -4.40
C LEU A 37 7.69 2.42 -5.74
N LEU A 38 6.87 1.39 -5.84
CA LEU A 38 6.03 1.14 -7.02
C LEU A 38 5.00 2.25 -7.26
N ILE A 39 4.35 2.74 -6.20
CA ILE A 39 3.44 3.90 -6.29
C ILE A 39 4.19 5.12 -6.83
N LEU A 40 5.39 5.41 -6.29
CA LEU A 40 6.21 6.53 -6.74
C LEU A 40 6.57 6.40 -8.23
N LEU A 41 6.96 5.19 -8.66
CA LEU A 41 7.26 4.90 -10.06
C LEU A 41 6.04 5.18 -10.96
N ALA A 42 4.85 4.67 -10.59
CA ALA A 42 3.63 4.90 -11.35
C ALA A 42 3.26 6.40 -11.45
N ILE A 43 3.51 7.17 -10.39
CA ILE A 43 3.33 8.64 -10.41
C ILE A 43 4.29 9.29 -11.42
N ILE A 44 5.58 8.96 -11.37
CA ILE A 44 6.59 9.51 -12.30
C ILE A 44 6.22 9.20 -13.75
N LEU A 45 5.84 7.96 -14.03
CA LEU A 45 5.41 7.54 -15.36
C LEU A 45 4.19 8.35 -15.85
N ASN A 46 3.19 8.58 -14.98
CA ASN A 46 2.05 9.43 -15.36
C ASN A 46 2.45 10.90 -15.65
N ILE A 47 3.42 11.45 -14.91
CA ILE A 47 3.94 12.80 -15.17
C ILE A 47 4.61 12.87 -16.55
N GLU A 48 5.41 11.87 -16.91
CA GLU A 48 6.02 11.74 -18.24
C GLU A 48 4.94 11.70 -19.33
N PHE A 49 3.91 10.87 -19.18
CA PHE A 49 2.79 10.79 -20.11
C PHE A 49 2.09 12.14 -20.32
N VAL A 50 1.72 12.83 -19.22
CA VAL A 50 1.07 14.16 -19.30
C VAL A 50 1.98 15.19 -19.96
N SER A 51 3.30 15.11 -19.71
CA SER A 51 4.28 15.99 -20.35
C SER A 51 4.36 15.75 -21.86
N GLY A 52 4.33 14.48 -22.29
CA GLY A 52 4.27 14.11 -23.70
C GLY A 52 3.00 14.61 -24.40
N GLU A 53 1.83 14.43 -23.77
CA GLU A 53 0.55 14.94 -24.30
C GLU A 53 0.55 16.47 -24.40
N ARG A 54 1.13 17.15 -23.42
CA ARG A 54 1.31 18.61 -23.48
C ARG A 54 2.16 19.03 -24.67
N ILE A 55 3.23 18.32 -24.99
CA ILE A 55 4.09 18.62 -26.15
C ILE A 55 3.30 18.42 -27.46
N LYS A 56 2.53 17.34 -27.59
CA LYS A 56 1.67 17.11 -28.76
C LYS A 56 0.67 18.25 -29.00
N ILE A 57 0.10 18.80 -27.93
CA ILE A 57 -0.81 19.96 -28.03
C ILE A 57 -0.05 21.21 -28.47
N LEU A 58 1.14 21.46 -27.93
CA LEU A 58 1.98 22.59 -28.32
C LEU A 58 2.44 22.50 -29.78
N ASP A 59 2.76 21.31 -30.26
CA ASP A 59 3.09 21.07 -31.66
C ASP A 59 1.93 21.44 -32.60
N LYS A 60 0.71 21.05 -32.24
CA LYS A 60 -0.51 21.43 -33.00
C LYS A 60 -0.76 22.94 -33.00
N LEU A 61 -0.46 23.63 -31.89
CA LEU A 61 -0.64 25.08 -31.77
C LEU A 61 0.41 25.86 -32.57
N ASN A 62 1.65 25.36 -32.63
CA ASN A 62 2.79 26.07 -33.22
C ASN A 62 3.19 25.55 -34.61
N ASN A 63 2.51 24.53 -35.13
CA ASN A 63 2.89 23.81 -36.36
C ASN A 63 4.35 23.29 -36.31
N THR A 64 4.73 22.72 -35.18
CA THR A 64 6.02 22.04 -34.96
C THR A 64 5.81 20.53 -34.86
N ASN A 65 6.90 19.76 -34.82
CA ASN A 65 6.87 18.30 -34.77
C ASN A 65 7.86 17.71 -33.75
N MET A 66 7.98 18.34 -32.58
CA MET A 66 8.91 17.89 -31.54
C MET A 66 8.49 16.53 -30.94
N ALA A 67 7.19 16.26 -30.86
CA ALA A 67 6.63 15.03 -30.32
C ALA A 67 7.04 13.78 -31.11
N ASP A 68 7.37 13.90 -32.41
CA ASP A 68 7.81 12.78 -33.26
C ASP A 68 9.14 12.17 -32.78
N SER A 69 9.93 12.95 -32.03
CA SER A 69 11.19 12.50 -31.45
C SER A 69 11.06 11.90 -30.05
N LEU A 70 9.87 11.98 -29.44
CA LEU A 70 9.62 11.44 -28.11
C LEU A 70 9.44 9.92 -28.17
N PRO A 71 9.81 9.19 -27.10
CA PRO A 71 9.42 7.81 -26.93
C PRO A 71 7.89 7.65 -26.98
N ASP A 72 7.42 6.47 -27.42
CA ASP A 72 5.99 6.15 -27.35
C ASP A 72 5.54 5.97 -25.89
N LEU A 73 4.80 6.96 -25.39
CA LEU A 73 4.26 6.97 -24.02
C LEU A 73 2.82 6.43 -23.95
N SER A 74 2.22 5.97 -25.05
CA SER A 74 0.80 5.58 -25.11
C SER A 74 0.41 4.46 -24.14
N LYS A 75 1.35 3.57 -23.81
CA LYS A 75 1.13 2.44 -22.90
C LYS A 75 1.27 2.80 -21.42
N ILE A 76 1.84 3.97 -21.12
CA ILE A 76 2.16 4.37 -19.75
C ILE A 76 0.91 4.43 -18.85
N PRO A 77 -0.23 5.01 -19.25
CA PRO A 77 -1.42 5.04 -18.40
C PRO A 77 -1.87 3.65 -17.97
N ARG A 78 -1.85 2.68 -18.90
CA ARG A 78 -2.20 1.27 -18.62
C ARG A 78 -1.22 0.63 -17.65
N ILE A 79 0.09 0.77 -17.89
CA ILE A 79 1.14 0.21 -17.03
C ILE A 79 1.03 0.78 -15.61
N SER A 80 0.90 2.10 -15.49
CA SER A 80 0.76 2.75 -14.18
C SER A 80 -0.50 2.30 -13.45
N ASN A 81 -1.60 2.09 -14.16
CA ASN A 81 -2.82 1.57 -13.56
C ASN A 81 -2.66 0.12 -13.07
N GLU A 82 -1.98 -0.75 -13.83
CA GLU A 82 -1.65 -2.11 -13.39
C GLU A 82 -0.81 -2.09 -12.10
N ILE A 83 0.14 -1.14 -11.98
CA ILE A 83 0.92 -0.93 -10.75
C ILE A 83 0.04 -0.47 -9.58
N PHE A 84 -0.89 0.47 -9.81
CA PHE A 84 -1.83 0.90 -8.78
C PHE A 84 -2.75 -0.24 -8.33
N LEU A 85 -3.21 -1.09 -9.24
CA LEU A 85 -4.02 -2.28 -8.90
C LEU A 85 -3.23 -3.27 -8.05
N LEU A 86 -1.98 -3.55 -8.44
CA LEU A 86 -1.10 -4.44 -7.68
C LEU A 86 -0.87 -3.90 -6.26
N THR A 87 -0.47 -2.65 -6.13
CA THR A 87 -0.12 -2.05 -4.83
C THR A 87 -1.32 -1.91 -3.90
N THR A 88 -2.49 -1.54 -4.43
CA THR A 88 -3.74 -1.48 -3.66
C THR A 88 -4.21 -2.87 -3.22
N SER A 89 -3.99 -3.90 -4.02
CA SER A 89 -4.25 -5.30 -3.63
C SER A 89 -3.33 -5.76 -2.50
N ILE A 90 -2.04 -5.39 -2.53
CA ILE A 90 -1.10 -5.67 -1.44
C ILE A 90 -1.58 -5.02 -0.14
N PHE A 91 -1.93 -3.73 -0.17
CA PHE A 91 -2.44 -3.04 1.02
C PHE A 91 -3.76 -3.61 1.50
N LEU A 92 -4.63 -4.08 0.62
CA LEU A 92 -5.85 -4.79 1.02
C LEU A 92 -5.52 -6.05 1.83
N PHE A 93 -4.57 -6.85 1.35
CA PHE A 93 -4.15 -8.07 2.05
C PHE A 93 -3.54 -7.77 3.42
N ILE A 94 -2.66 -6.76 3.52
CA ILE A 94 -2.06 -6.33 4.80
C ILE A 94 -3.14 -5.87 5.79
N ASN A 95 -4.10 -5.06 5.33
CA ASN A 95 -5.16 -4.56 6.20
C ASN A 95 -6.16 -5.65 6.59
N TYR A 96 -6.36 -6.66 5.74
CA TYR A 96 -7.16 -7.84 6.07
C TYR A 96 -6.49 -8.69 7.15
N ASP A 97 -5.20 -9.02 7.00
CA ASP A 97 -4.41 -9.75 8.01
C ASP A 97 -4.40 -9.03 9.36
N ALA A 98 -4.25 -7.70 9.36
CA ALA A 98 -4.33 -6.88 10.57
C ALA A 98 -5.73 -6.91 11.23
N PHE A 99 -6.79 -6.97 10.43
CA PHE A 99 -8.17 -7.08 10.92
C PHE A 99 -8.46 -8.47 11.51
N GLU A 100 -8.02 -9.53 10.84
CA GLU A 100 -8.13 -10.91 11.33
C GLU A 100 -7.37 -11.08 12.65
N THR A 101 -6.12 -10.61 12.71
CA THR A 101 -5.29 -10.63 13.92
C THR A 101 -5.93 -9.87 15.08
N ALA A 102 -6.65 -8.77 14.82
CA ALA A 102 -7.36 -8.02 15.85
C ALA A 102 -8.54 -8.79 16.44
N ILE A 103 -9.24 -9.58 15.60
CA ILE A 103 -10.34 -10.44 16.05
C ILE A 103 -9.81 -11.65 16.84
N GLU A 104 -8.76 -12.31 16.34
CA GLU A 104 -8.22 -13.53 16.94
C GLU A 104 -7.61 -13.29 18.33
N ASN A 105 -7.01 -12.12 18.55
CA ASN A 105 -6.35 -11.77 19.80
C ASN A 105 -7.28 -11.11 20.84
N ASP A 106 -8.60 -11.19 20.66
CA ASP A 106 -9.60 -10.52 21.52
C ASP A 106 -9.23 -9.05 21.78
N ALA A 107 -8.84 -8.33 20.72
CA ALA A 107 -8.43 -6.94 20.84
C ALA A 107 -9.58 -6.08 21.38
N SER A 108 -9.27 -4.87 21.85
CA SER A 108 -10.34 -3.98 22.29
C SER A 108 -11.29 -3.72 21.11
N ARG A 109 -12.61 -3.63 21.38
CA ARG A 109 -13.62 -3.29 20.37
C ARG A 109 -13.26 -2.03 19.56
N ARG A 110 -12.50 -1.10 20.17
CA ARG A 110 -12.00 0.10 19.50
C ARG A 110 -10.98 -0.24 18.41
N ASP A 111 -10.06 -1.16 18.71
CA ASP A 111 -8.99 -1.58 17.79
C ASP A 111 -9.53 -2.42 16.65
N GLU A 112 -10.48 -3.33 16.91
CA GLU A 112 -11.21 -4.06 15.87
C GLU A 112 -11.90 -3.11 14.88
N ILE A 113 -12.65 -2.12 15.38
CA ILE A 113 -13.34 -1.13 14.53
C ILE A 113 -12.33 -0.34 13.70
N ARG A 114 -11.16 -0.01 14.26
CA ARG A 114 -10.10 0.69 13.54
C ARG A 114 -9.54 -0.17 12.42
N ALA A 115 -9.22 -1.43 12.69
CA ALA A 115 -8.71 -2.38 11.70
C ALA A 115 -9.73 -2.64 10.59
N PHE A 116 -11.01 -2.83 10.94
CA PHE A 116 -12.10 -2.98 9.97
C PHE A 116 -12.23 -1.76 9.04
N ARG A 117 -12.13 -0.54 9.59
CA ARG A 117 -12.17 0.69 8.78
C ARG A 117 -11.00 0.77 7.81
N ALA A 118 -9.80 0.36 8.24
CA ALA A 118 -8.61 0.32 7.38
C ALA A 118 -8.79 -0.70 6.24
N PHE A 119 -9.26 -1.90 6.56
CA PHE A 119 -9.60 -2.94 5.58
C PHE A 119 -10.62 -2.44 4.55
N ILE A 120 -11.78 -1.93 4.99
CA ILE A 120 -12.82 -1.42 4.07
C ILE A 120 -12.30 -0.24 3.24
N SER A 121 -11.48 0.63 3.82
CA SER A 121 -10.88 1.74 3.07
C SER A 121 -9.96 1.25 1.96
N SER A 122 -9.08 0.28 2.24
CA SER A 122 -8.23 -0.33 1.22
C SER A 122 -9.02 -1.07 0.13
N PHE A 123 -10.14 -1.69 0.49
CA PHE A 123 -11.06 -2.32 -0.46
C PHE A 123 -11.72 -1.30 -1.39
N LEU A 124 -12.22 -0.18 -0.84
CA LEU A 124 -12.82 0.88 -1.63
C LEU A 124 -11.81 1.53 -2.59
N ILE A 125 -10.55 1.68 -2.16
CA ILE A 125 -9.48 2.16 -3.03
C ILE A 125 -9.25 1.18 -4.18
N LEU A 126 -9.13 -0.13 -3.91
CA LEU A 126 -8.96 -1.15 -4.94
C LEU A 126 -10.11 -1.14 -5.96
N VAL A 127 -11.36 -1.01 -5.50
CA VAL A 127 -12.54 -0.90 -6.37
C VAL A 127 -12.45 0.36 -7.23
N ALA A 128 -12.10 1.52 -6.64
CA ALA A 128 -11.94 2.76 -7.39
C ALA A 128 -10.86 2.64 -8.47
N THR A 129 -9.69 2.09 -8.14
CA THR A 129 -8.60 1.84 -9.09
C THR A 129 -9.01 0.85 -10.19
N SER A 130 -9.81 -0.16 -9.87
CA SER A 130 -10.33 -1.13 -10.85
C SER A 130 -11.28 -0.48 -11.86
N ILE A 131 -12.13 0.44 -11.42
CA ILE A 131 -13.01 1.20 -12.32
C ILE A 131 -12.19 2.09 -13.24
N THR A 132 -11.15 2.76 -12.72
CA THR A 132 -10.25 3.60 -13.53
C THR A 132 -9.57 2.81 -14.65
N SER A 133 -9.24 1.53 -14.44
CA SER A 133 -8.63 0.67 -15.46
C SER A 133 -9.45 0.55 -16.74
N GLY A 134 -10.78 0.52 -16.63
CA GLY A 134 -11.70 0.40 -17.77
C GLY A 134 -11.91 1.69 -18.56
N ASN A 135 -11.48 2.84 -18.02
CA ASN A 135 -11.66 4.15 -18.65
C ASN A 135 -10.41 4.63 -19.42
N LEU A 136 -9.34 3.82 -19.49
CA LEU A 136 -8.09 4.16 -20.17
C LEU A 136 -8.09 3.81 -21.66
N GLU A 137 -9.18 3.24 -22.17
CA GLU A 137 -9.45 3.09 -23.61
C GLU A 137 -10.22 4.33 -24.11
N VAL A 138 -9.50 5.38 -24.54
CA VAL A 138 -10.06 6.51 -25.29
C VAL A 138 -9.22 6.77 -26.53
#